data_AF-A0A1B8R8G0-F1
#
_entry.id   AF-A0A1B8R8G0-F1
#
_cell.length_a   1.000
_cell.length_b   1.000
_cell.length_c   1.000
_cell.angle_alpha   90.00
_cell.angle_beta   90.00
_cell.angle_gamma   90.00
#
_symmetry.space_group_name_H-M   'P 1'
#
loop_
_entity.id
_entity.type
_entity.pdbx_description
1 polymer ?
#
loop_
_entity_poly.entity_id
_entity_poly.type
_entity_poly.pdbx_seq_one_letter_code
_entity_poly.pdbx_strand_id
1 'polypeptide(L)'
;MNSESNSEVAKFIQAHLEISPYTVEEITLLLGFRSPDMVEGFLRGERKVPLDKVLPLADALGCDKRQLFESVLRSWFDIEFLDAIKEIFAGGSSTEQEWISFLRELYGENIPELTPALRRRLRLFASVPS
;
A
#
# COMPACT_ATOMS: atom_id res chain seq x y z
N MET A 1 10.55 -6.68 -20.96
CA MET A 1 11.28 -6.24 -19.75
C MET A 1 10.24 -5.91 -18.70
N ASN A 2 10.11 -6.76 -17.67
CA ASN A 2 9.26 -6.57 -16.46
C ASN A 2 9.36 -7.75 -15.46
N SER A 3 10.19 -8.76 -15.76
CA SER A 3 10.37 -9.95 -14.90
C SER A 3 10.99 -9.63 -13.55
N GLU A 4 11.82 -8.59 -13.46
CA GLU A 4 12.47 -8.16 -12.22
C GLU A 4 11.46 -7.51 -11.26
N SER A 5 10.60 -6.61 -11.74
CA SER A 5 9.52 -6.03 -10.94
C SER A 5 8.51 -7.07 -10.45
N ASN A 6 8.19 -8.07 -11.28
CA ASN A 6 7.37 -9.21 -10.84
C ASN A 6 8.06 -10.02 -9.74
N SER A 7 9.39 -10.20 -9.82
CA SER A 7 10.17 -10.91 -8.80
C SER A 7 10.16 -10.16 -7.47
N GLU A 8 10.24 -8.83 -7.47
CA GLU A 8 10.13 -8.02 -6.26
C GLU A 8 8.74 -8.13 -5.61
N VAL A 9 7.67 -8.07 -6.41
CA VAL A 9 6.30 -8.32 -5.92
C VAL A 9 6.19 -9.73 -5.33
N ALA A 10 6.75 -10.74 -6.00
CA ALA A 10 6.74 -12.12 -5.55
C ALA A 10 7.45 -12.30 -4.19
N LYS A 11 8.65 -11.72 -4.02
CA LYS A 11 9.38 -11.73 -2.75
C LYS A 11 8.58 -11.06 -1.63
N PHE A 12 7.97 -9.91 -1.91
CA PHE A 12 7.14 -9.20 -0.95
C PHE A 12 5.96 -10.07 -0.49
N ILE A 13 5.24 -10.68 -1.44
CA ILE A 13 4.10 -11.56 -1.13
C ILE A 13 4.57 -12.78 -0.34
N GLN A 14 5.68 -13.43 -0.73
CA GLN A 14 6.21 -14.60 -0.01
C GLN A 14 6.57 -14.26 1.45
N ALA A 15 7.28 -13.14 1.67
CA ALA A 15 7.68 -12.73 3.02
C ALA A 15 6.47 -12.50 3.95
N HIS A 16 5.37 -11.94 3.41
CA HIS A 16 4.14 -11.76 4.18
C HIS A 16 3.30 -13.04 4.28
N LEU A 17 3.37 -13.95 3.30
CA LEU A 17 2.70 -15.24 3.36
C LEU A 17 3.27 -16.12 4.48
N GLU A 18 4.58 -16.08 4.72
CA GLU A 18 5.23 -16.88 5.79
C GLU A 18 4.71 -16.56 7.19
N ILE A 19 4.22 -15.34 7.40
CA ILE A 19 3.66 -14.86 8.68
C ILE A 19 2.14 -14.71 8.65
N SER A 20 1.51 -14.99 7.50
CA SER A 20 0.06 -14.92 7.31
C SER A 20 -0.63 -16.04 8.09
N PRO A 21 -1.81 -15.79 8.68
CA PRO A 21 -2.62 -16.85 9.30
C PRO A 21 -3.30 -17.75 8.26
N TYR A 22 -3.31 -17.37 6.98
CA TYR A 22 -3.98 -18.10 5.91
C TYR A 22 -3.02 -18.90 5.02
N THR A 23 -3.46 -20.08 4.58
CA THR A 23 -2.76 -20.88 3.57
C THR A 23 -2.95 -20.30 2.16
N VAL A 24 -2.17 -20.81 1.20
CA VAL A 24 -2.30 -20.43 -0.23
C VAL A 24 -3.69 -20.76 -0.76
N GLU A 25 -4.26 -21.90 -0.36
CA GLU A 25 -5.61 -22.32 -0.76
C GLU A 25 -6.69 -21.40 -0.19
N GLU A 26 -6.55 -20.98 1.07
CA GLU A 26 -7.47 -20.04 1.71
C GLU A 26 -7.39 -18.66 1.06
N ILE A 27 -6.18 -18.16 0.80
CA ILE A 27 -5.96 -16.91 0.06
C ILE A 27 -6.56 -17.00 -1.34
N THR A 28 -6.38 -18.13 -2.03
CA THR A 28 -6.97 -18.37 -3.36
C THR A 28 -8.50 -18.20 -3.33
N LEU A 29 -9.16 -18.77 -2.33
CA LEU A 29 -10.60 -18.65 -2.13
C LEU A 29 -11.00 -17.20 -1.83
N LEU A 30 -10.28 -16.52 -0.93
CA LEU A 30 -10.52 -15.10 -0.58
C LEU A 30 -10.40 -14.17 -1.77
N LEU A 31 -9.49 -14.45 -2.70
CA LEU A 31 -9.32 -13.69 -3.95
C LEU A 31 -10.37 -14.04 -5.01
N GLY A 32 -11.16 -15.10 -4.81
CA GLY A 32 -12.18 -15.57 -5.74
C GLY A 32 -11.60 -16.34 -6.94
N PHE A 33 -10.40 -16.92 -6.80
CA PHE A 33 -9.83 -17.82 -7.81
C PHE A 33 -10.36 -19.26 -7.62
N ARG A 34 -10.44 -20.01 -8.72
CA ARG A 34 -10.93 -21.41 -8.71
C ARG A 34 -9.84 -22.42 -8.36
N SER A 35 -8.58 -22.10 -8.65
CA SER A 35 -7.42 -22.96 -8.41
C SER A 35 -6.25 -22.11 -7.89
N PRO A 36 -5.32 -22.71 -7.12
CA PRO A 36 -4.18 -22.01 -6.55
C PRO A 36 -3.15 -21.58 -7.61
N ASP A 37 -3.22 -22.09 -8.84
CA ASP A 37 -2.25 -21.82 -9.92
C ASP A 37 -2.01 -20.32 -10.16
N MET A 38 -3.04 -19.49 -9.99
CA MET A 38 -2.90 -18.04 -10.12
C MET A 38 -2.05 -17.46 -8.99
N VAL A 39 -2.36 -17.83 -7.74
CA VAL A 39 -1.66 -17.34 -6.54
C VAL A 39 -0.23 -17.87 -6.51
N GLU A 40 -0.02 -19.15 -6.82
CA GLU A 40 1.32 -19.73 -6.97
C GLU A 40 2.12 -19.01 -8.06
N GLY A 41 1.48 -18.66 -9.17
CA GLY A 41 2.12 -17.87 -10.23
C GLY A 41 2.57 -16.48 -9.74
N PHE A 42 1.82 -15.85 -8.84
CA PHE A 42 2.25 -14.59 -8.20
C PHE A 42 3.45 -14.82 -7.28
N LEU A 43 3.40 -15.88 -6.47
CA LEU A 43 4.49 -16.26 -5.57
C LEU A 43 5.78 -16.56 -6.32
N ARG A 44 5.72 -17.11 -7.54
CA ARG A 44 6.90 -17.37 -8.37
C ARG A 44 7.33 -16.16 -9.24
N GLY A 45 6.55 -15.08 -9.25
CA GLY A 45 6.77 -13.93 -10.12
C GLY A 45 6.46 -14.20 -11.61
N GLU A 46 5.87 -15.35 -11.91
CA GLU A 46 5.50 -15.77 -13.28
C GLU A 46 4.25 -15.03 -13.77
N ARG A 47 3.38 -14.61 -12.85
CA ARG A 47 2.14 -13.88 -13.13
C ARG A 47 2.11 -12.57 -12.38
N LYS A 48 1.56 -11.53 -13.02
CA LYS A 48 1.28 -10.26 -12.35
C LYS A 48 0.01 -10.38 -11.52
N VAL A 49 0.02 -9.79 -10.32
CA VAL A 49 -1.18 -9.67 -9.49
C VAL A 49 -2.16 -8.71 -10.18
N PRO A 50 -3.40 -9.09 -10.46
CA PRO A 50 -4.41 -8.18 -11.00
C PRO A 50 -4.67 -7.01 -10.02
N LEU A 51 -4.82 -5.79 -10.54
CA LEU A 51 -4.97 -4.58 -9.71
C LEU A 51 -6.20 -4.63 -8.78
N ASP A 52 -7.29 -5.24 -9.23
CA ASP A 52 -8.51 -5.44 -8.44
C ASP A 52 -8.34 -6.46 -7.30
N LYS A 53 -7.27 -7.24 -7.32
CA LYS A 53 -6.96 -8.26 -6.30
C LYS A 53 -5.97 -7.77 -5.23
N VAL A 54 -5.41 -6.58 -5.38
CA VAL A 54 -4.39 -6.08 -4.45
C VAL A 54 -4.94 -5.87 -3.04
N LEU A 55 -6.10 -5.21 -2.91
CA LEU A 55 -6.70 -4.97 -1.59
C LEU A 55 -7.04 -6.27 -0.84
N PRO A 56 -7.80 -7.22 -1.41
CA PRO A 56 -8.10 -8.47 -0.71
C PRO A 56 -6.84 -9.32 -0.47
N LEU A 57 -5.82 -9.23 -1.33
CA LEU A 57 -4.54 -9.90 -1.09
C LEU A 57 -3.80 -9.27 0.09
N ALA A 58 -3.74 -7.95 0.17
CA ALA A 58 -3.11 -7.26 1.30
C ALA A 58 -3.84 -7.54 2.62
N ASP A 59 -5.17 -7.57 2.60
CA ASP A 59 -5.99 -7.93 3.77
C ASP A 59 -5.71 -9.37 4.22
N ALA A 60 -5.61 -10.32 3.29
CA ALA A 60 -5.29 -11.71 3.62
C ALA A 60 -3.85 -11.85 4.14
N LEU A 61 -2.89 -11.16 3.55
CA LEU A 61 -1.48 -11.19 3.96
C LEU A 61 -1.19 -10.36 5.22
N GLY A 62 -2.13 -9.54 5.68
CA GLY A 62 -1.92 -8.60 6.78
C GLY A 62 -0.80 -7.59 6.51
N CYS A 63 -0.60 -7.18 5.26
CA CYS A 63 0.49 -6.30 4.85
C CYS A 63 0.01 -4.88 4.50
N ASP A 64 0.96 -3.96 4.34
CA ASP A 64 0.66 -2.58 3.96
C ASP A 64 0.10 -2.52 2.53
N LYS A 65 -1.19 -2.13 2.42
CA LYS A 65 -1.93 -2.01 1.16
C LYS A 65 -1.26 -1.07 0.16
N ARG A 66 -0.73 0.05 0.64
CA ARG A 66 -0.11 1.07 -0.22
C ARG A 66 1.20 0.55 -0.80
N GLN A 67 2.03 -0.08 0.02
CA GLN A 67 3.29 -0.67 -0.41
C GLN A 67 3.05 -1.78 -1.43
N LEU A 68 2.11 -2.70 -1.15
CA LEU A 68 1.76 -3.76 -2.10
C LEU A 68 1.21 -3.17 -3.42
N PHE A 69 0.31 -2.20 -3.36
CA PHE A 69 -0.26 -1.59 -4.56
C PHE A 69 0.77 -0.83 -5.40
N GLU A 70 1.67 -0.07 -4.77
CA GLU A 70 2.76 0.60 -5.48
C GLU A 70 3.68 -0.41 -6.18
N SER A 71 4.05 -1.50 -5.48
CA SER A 71 4.88 -2.56 -6.04
C SER A 71 4.18 -3.26 -7.23
N VAL A 72 2.90 -3.57 -7.09
CA VAL A 72 2.11 -4.16 -8.18
C VAL A 72 2.00 -3.18 -9.36
N LEU A 73 1.72 -1.90 -9.15
CA LEU A 73 1.68 -0.92 -10.24
C LEU A 73 3.04 -0.82 -10.97
N ARG A 74 4.17 -0.84 -10.26
CA ARG A 74 5.54 -0.93 -10.85
C ARG A 74 5.77 -2.17 -11.69
N SER A 75 5.06 -3.25 -11.38
CA SER A 75 5.11 -4.46 -12.20
C SER A 75 4.26 -4.31 -13.47
N TRP A 76 3.17 -3.54 -13.44
CA TRP A 76 2.25 -3.37 -14.57
C TRP A 76 2.70 -2.30 -15.56
N PHE A 77 3.22 -1.19 -15.05
CA PHE A 77 3.51 0.03 -15.79
C PHE A 77 4.97 0.45 -15.60
N ASP A 78 5.43 1.35 -16.46
CA ASP A 78 6.75 1.96 -16.34
C ASP A 78 6.80 3.01 -15.22
N ILE A 79 8.01 3.50 -14.94
CA ILE A 79 8.27 4.45 -13.85
C ILE A 79 7.64 5.80 -14.18
N GLU A 80 7.68 6.19 -15.46
CA GLU A 80 7.11 7.44 -15.96
C GLU A 80 5.60 7.51 -15.71
N PHE A 81 4.85 6.44 -15.98
CA PHE A 81 3.42 6.37 -15.68
C PHE A 81 3.13 6.50 -14.19
N LEU A 82 3.97 5.89 -13.34
CA LEU A 82 3.82 5.98 -11.90
C LEU A 82 4.09 7.36 -11.35
N ASP A 83 5.11 8.04 -11.86
CA ASP A 83 5.43 9.41 -11.47
C ASP A 83 4.30 10.35 -11.88
N ALA A 84 3.70 10.15 -13.06
CA ALA A 84 2.52 10.88 -13.48
C ALA A 84 1.31 10.65 -12.55
N ILE A 85 1.04 9.39 -12.15
CA ILE A 85 0.01 9.09 -11.14
C ILE A 85 0.33 9.81 -9.83
N LYS A 86 1.58 9.73 -9.36
CA LYS A 86 1.98 10.41 -8.12
C LYS A 86 1.78 11.90 -8.21
N GLU A 87 2.11 12.55 -9.33
CA GLU A 87 1.88 13.97 -9.54
C GLU A 87 0.39 14.33 -9.55
N ILE A 88 -0.42 13.56 -10.27
CA ILE A 88 -1.88 13.80 -10.39
C ILE A 88 -2.60 13.60 -9.05
N PHE A 89 -2.20 12.59 -8.29
CA PHE A 89 -2.83 12.24 -7.00
C PHE A 89 -2.11 12.81 -5.78
N ALA A 90 -0.93 13.44 -5.94
CA ALA A 90 -0.29 14.22 -4.90
C ALA A 90 -1.12 15.48 -4.65
N GLY A 91 -2.13 15.33 -3.80
CA GLY A 91 -2.87 16.45 -3.26
C GLY A 91 -1.99 17.21 -2.26
N GLY A 92 -2.05 18.53 -2.35
CA GLY A 92 -1.42 19.44 -1.40
C GLY A 92 0.02 19.83 -1.73
N SER A 93 0.44 20.95 -1.16
CA SER A 93 1.80 21.47 -1.22
C SER A 93 2.81 20.56 -0.50
N SER A 94 4.10 20.73 -0.80
CA SER A 94 5.18 20.03 -0.09
C SER A 94 5.09 20.21 1.43
N THR A 95 4.70 21.42 1.88
CA THR A 95 4.48 21.72 3.30
C THR A 95 3.35 20.89 3.89
N GLU A 96 2.21 20.73 3.21
CA GLU A 96 1.11 19.90 3.71
C GLU A 96 1.51 18.42 3.83
N GLN A 97 2.34 17.94 2.90
CA GLN A 97 2.91 16.59 2.96
C GLN A 97 3.83 16.40 4.17
N GLU A 98 4.65 17.39 4.53
CA GLU A 98 5.48 17.36 5.74
C GLU A 98 4.64 17.24 7.02
N TRP A 99 3.55 18.01 7.11
CA TRP A 99 2.60 17.92 8.23
C TRP A 99 1.98 16.51 8.34
N ILE A 100 1.52 15.95 7.23
CA ILE A 100 0.92 14.60 7.19
C ILE A 100 1.97 13.55 7.58
N SER A 101 3.19 13.65 7.06
CA SER A 101 4.28 12.73 7.36
C SER A 101 4.62 12.74 8.84
N PHE A 102 4.76 13.93 9.43
CA PHE A 102 5.07 14.08 10.86
C PHE A 102 3.96 13.50 11.76
N LEU A 103 2.70 13.72 11.41
CA LEU A 103 1.58 13.12 12.15
C LEU A 103 1.58 11.59 12.08
N ARG A 104 1.91 11.02 10.92
CA ARG A 104 2.04 9.56 10.75
C ARG A 104 3.22 8.99 11.52
N GLU A 105 4.36 9.69 11.56
CA GLU A 105 5.50 9.29 12.38
C GLU A 105 5.13 9.26 13.87
N LEU A 106 4.37 10.26 14.33
CA LEU A 106 4.04 10.41 15.74
C LEU A 106 2.95 9.43 16.23
N TYR A 107 1.97 9.10 15.38
CA TYR A 107 0.81 8.28 15.76
C TYR A 107 0.75 6.90 15.09
N GLY A 108 1.59 6.63 14.09
CA GLY A 108 1.47 5.44 13.24
C GLY A 108 0.11 5.39 12.53
N GLU A 109 -0.51 4.20 12.53
CA GLU A 109 -1.84 3.97 11.95
C GLU A 109 -3.00 4.51 12.80
N ASN A 110 -2.74 4.95 14.04
CA ASN A 110 -3.77 5.37 15.00
C ASN A 110 -3.81 6.89 15.16
N ILE A 111 -3.94 7.62 14.04
CA ILE A 111 -4.05 9.08 14.06
C ILE A 111 -5.36 9.46 14.76
N PRO A 112 -5.31 10.25 15.86
CA PRO A 112 -6.52 10.63 16.59
C PRO A 112 -7.40 11.57 15.74
N GLU A 113 -8.71 11.44 15.89
CA GLU A 113 -9.64 12.36 15.25
C GLU A 113 -9.38 13.82 15.69
N LEU A 114 -9.60 14.74 14.76
CA LEU A 114 -9.42 16.17 15.00
C LEU A 114 -10.59 16.75 15.83
N THR A 115 -10.62 16.38 17.12
CA THR A 115 -11.65 16.80 18.09
C THR A 115 -11.71 18.32 18.25
N PRO A 116 -12.82 18.90 18.76
CA PRO A 116 -12.92 20.34 19.00
C PRO A 116 -11.79 20.90 19.89
N ALA A 117 -11.34 20.13 20.88
CA ALA A 117 -10.21 20.50 21.74
C ALA A 117 -8.88 20.54 20.97
N LEU A 118 -8.62 19.54 20.13
CA LEU A 118 -7.42 19.48 19.29
C LEU A 118 -7.40 20.60 18.24
N ARG A 119 -8.55 20.88 17.60
CA ARG A 119 -8.73 22.03 16.70
C ARG A 119 -8.41 23.35 17.38
N ARG A 120 -8.87 23.55 18.62
CA ARG A 120 -8.59 24.76 19.40
C ARG A 120 -7.09 24.90 19.68
N ARG A 121 -6.41 23.83 20.07
CA ARG A 121 -4.95 23.83 20.30
C ARG A 121 -4.17 24.15 19.02
N LEU A 122 -4.52 23.53 17.90
CA LEU A 122 -3.87 23.80 16.60
C LEU A 122 -4.05 25.24 16.15
N ARG A 123 -5.25 25.84 16.33
CA ARG A 123 -5.47 27.26 16.03
C ARG A 123 -4.58 28.17 16.86
N LEU A 124 -4.44 27.88 18.17
CA LEU A 124 -3.57 28.66 19.04
C LEU A 124 -2.11 28.57 18.59
N PHE A 125 -1.64 27.36 18.26
CA PHE A 125 -0.30 27.14 17.71
C PHE A 125 -0.06 27.93 16.42
N ALA A 126 -0.99 27.84 15.46
CA ALA A 126 -0.88 28.53 14.18
C ALA A 126 -1.01 30.06 14.28
N SER A 127 -1.54 30.58 15.39
CA SER A 127 -1.65 32.03 15.64
C SER A 127 -0.41 32.62 16.32
N VAL A 128 0.58 31.80 16.70
CA VAL A 128 1.86 32.29 17.20
C VAL A 128 2.66 32.80 15.99
N PRO A 129 3.17 34.05 16.00
CA PRO A 129 4.02 34.52 14.91
C PRO A 129 5.31 33.68 14.83
N SER A 130 5.72 33.34 13.61
CA SER A 130 6.96 32.63 13.31
C SER A 130 8.20 33.38 13.78
#